data_AF-A0A4Q0QLL1-F1
#
_entry.id   AF-A0A4Q0QLL1-F1
#
_cell.length_a   1.000
_cell.length_b   1.000
_cell.length_c   1.000
_cell.angle_alpha   90.00
_cell.angle_beta   90.00
_cell.angle_gamma   90.00
#
_symmetry.space_group_name_H-M   'P 1'
#
loop_
_entity.id
_entity.type
_entity.pdbx_description
1 polymer ?
#
loop_
_entity_poly.entity_id
_entity_poly.type
_entity_poly.pdbx_seq_one_letter_code
_entity_poly.pdbx_strand_id
1 'polypeptide(L)' 'MERLRPYERNSRRHSAEQIEQIAASIRQWGWTMPILAADDGMVLAGHGRLAAGKLLGFTEVPVIVARGWTDQQKRA' A
#
# COMPACT_ATOMS: atom_id res chain seq x y z
N MET A 1 1.64 -10.95 -1.33
CA MET A 1 1.97 -9.59 -1.83
C MET A 1 2.21 -9.52 -3.34
N GLU A 2 2.56 -10.62 -4.00
CA GLU A 2 2.89 -10.69 -5.44
C GLU A 2 1.81 -10.13 -6.38
N ARG A 3 0.54 -10.18 -5.96
CA ARG A 3 -0.59 -9.65 -6.72
C ARG A 3 -0.72 -8.12 -6.68
N LEU A 4 -0.02 -7.43 -5.76
CA LEU A 4 -0.13 -5.99 -5.58
C LEU A 4 0.82 -5.25 -6.53
N ARG A 5 0.23 -4.49 -7.46
CA ARG A 5 0.95 -3.68 -8.43
C ARG A 5 0.89 -2.21 -8.03
N PRO A 6 2.02 -1.56 -7.71
CA PRO A 6 2.03 -0.13 -7.45
C PRO A 6 1.46 0.64 -8.65
N TYR A 7 0.54 1.58 -8.41
CA TYR A 7 0.09 2.46 -9.48
C TYR A 7 1.23 3.34 -10.00
N GLU A 8 1.50 3.26 -11.31
CA GLU A 8 2.65 3.90 -11.97
C GLU A 8 2.63 5.43 -11.86
N ARG A 9 1.43 6.03 -11.82
CA ARG A 9 1.24 7.47 -11.68
C ARG A 9 1.07 7.91 -10.24
N ASN A 10 1.59 7.15 -9.28
CA ASN A 10 1.59 7.61 -7.89
C ASN A 10 2.42 8.90 -7.78
N SER A 11 1.73 10.02 -7.56
CA SER A 11 2.30 11.35 -7.44
C SER A 11 3.13 11.53 -6.17
N ARG A 12 2.95 10.65 -5.16
CA ARG A 12 3.67 10.70 -3.89
C ARG A 12 4.72 9.59 -3.84
N ARG A 13 5.98 9.96 -4.08
CA ARG A 13 7.13 9.10 -3.80
C ARG A 13 7.51 9.26 -2.33
N HIS A 14 7.76 8.15 -1.65
CA HIS A 14 8.26 8.17 -0.28
C HIS A 14 9.79 8.05 -0.28
N SER A 15 10.46 8.85 0.54
CA SER A 15 11.90 8.67 0.79
C SER A 15 12.15 7.39 1.59
N ALA A 16 13.39 6.91 1.60
CA ALA A 16 13.78 5.76 2.41
C ALA A 16 13.47 5.97 3.90
N GLU A 17 13.80 7.15 4.45
CA GLU A 17 13.49 7.50 5.85
C GLU A 17 11.99 7.47 6.16
N GLN A 18 11.14 7.95 5.24
CA GLN A 18 9.69 7.88 5.43
C GLN A 18 9.21 6.43 5.45
N ILE A 19 9.78 5.55 4.62
CA ILE A 19 9.45 4.12 4.62
C ILE A 19 9.89 3.49 5.94
N GLU A 20 11.08 3.82 6.45
CA GLU A 20 11.56 3.33 7.74
C GLU A 20 10.69 3.78 8.91
N GLN A 21 10.22 5.03 8.92
CA GLN A 21 9.29 5.53 9.93
C GLN A 21 7.96 4.75 9.91
N ILE A 22 7.42 4.48 8.72
CA ILE A 22 6.20 3.65 8.58
C ILE A 22 6.48 2.22 9.07
N ALA A 23 7.62 1.64 8.70
CA ALA A 23 8.00 0.30 9.13
C ALA A 23 8.18 0.20 10.66
N ALA A 24 8.77 1.21 11.29
CA ALA A 24 8.88 1.32 12.74
C ALA A 24 7.50 1.37 13.41
N SER A 25 6.58 2.18 12.87
CA SER A 25 5.19 2.25 13.36
C SER A 25 4.46 0.91 13.25
N ILE A 26 4.61 0.20 12.12
CA ILE A 26 4.03 -1.14 11.92
C ILE A 26 4.62 -2.15 12.91
N ARG A 27 5.93 -2.10 13.18
CA ARG A 27 6.56 -2.98 14.20
C ARG A 27 6.03 -2.70 15.60
N GLN A 28 5.83 -1.43 15.95
CA GLN A 28 5.44 -1.02 17.29
C GLN A 28 3.96 -1.29 17.57
N TRP A 29 3.09 -1.02 16.61
CA TRP A 29 1.63 -1.00 16.82
C TRP A 29 0.87 -2.01 15.97
N GLY A 30 1.57 -2.75 15.12
CA GLY A 30 0.94 -3.55 14.08
C GLY A 30 0.34 -2.67 12.97
N TRP A 31 -0.50 -3.30 12.15
CA TRP A 31 -1.18 -2.62 11.05
C TRP A 31 -2.40 -1.85 11.55
N THR A 32 -2.29 -0.54 11.64
CA THR A 32 -3.44 0.32 11.99
C THR A 32 -4.29 0.68 10.78
N MET A 33 -3.71 0.68 9.58
CA MET A 33 -4.39 1.05 8.34
C MET A 33 -4.01 0.08 7.20
N PRO A 34 -4.98 -0.54 6.49
CA PRO A 34 -4.73 -1.46 5.37
C PRO A 34 -4.49 -0.73 4.04
N ILE A 35 -3.80 -1.37 3.11
CA ILE A 35 -3.59 -0.86 1.75
C ILE A 35 -4.92 -0.85 1.00
N LEU A 36 -5.21 0.19 0.21
CA LEU A 36 -6.37 0.19 -0.68
C LEU A 36 -5.93 -0.28 -2.07
N ALA A 37 -6.56 -1.32 -2.59
CA ALA A 37 -6.28 -1.84 -3.92
C ALA A 37 -7.57 -2.02 -4.73
N ALA A 38 -7.47 -1.94 -6.06
CA ALA A 38 -8.53 -2.36 -6.96
C ALA A 38 -8.62 -3.90 -7.04
N ASP A 39 -9.71 -4.41 -7.62
CA ASP A 39 -9.98 -5.84 -7.76
C ASP A 39 -8.86 -6.62 -8.49
N ASP A 40 -8.17 -5.96 -9.41
CA ASP A 40 -7.07 -6.52 -10.19
C ASP A 40 -5.72 -6.52 -9.45
N GLY A 41 -5.67 -5.95 -8.23
CA GLY A 41 -4.46 -5.80 -7.42
C GLY A 41 -3.70 -4.49 -7.63
N MET A 42 -4.21 -3.53 -8.42
CA MET A 42 -3.61 -2.21 -8.52
C MET A 42 -3.73 -1.45 -7.19
N VAL A 43 -2.61 -0.97 -6.66
CA VAL A 43 -2.56 -0.23 -5.39
C VAL A 43 -3.00 1.21 -5.64
N LEU A 44 -4.16 1.57 -5.10
CA LEU A 44 -4.75 2.90 -5.20
C LEU A 44 -4.18 3.83 -4.12
N ALA A 45 -4.03 3.33 -2.90
CA ALA A 45 -3.44 4.09 -1.79
C ALA A 45 -2.68 3.19 -0.82
N GLY A 46 -1.63 3.75 -0.20
CA GLY A 46 -0.80 3.06 0.77
C GLY A 46 0.51 2.52 0.23
N HIS A 47 1.08 3.11 -0.83
CA HIS A 47 2.37 2.71 -1.39
C HIS A 47 3.52 2.71 -0.36
N GLY A 48 3.57 3.70 0.55
CA GLY A 48 4.55 3.70 1.64
C GLY A 48 4.40 2.52 2.59
N ARG A 49 3.15 2.12 2.90
CA ARG A 49 2.86 0.92 3.72
C ARG A 49 3.21 -0.37 2.99
N LEU A 50 2.98 -0.43 1.67
CA LEU A 50 3.43 -1.57 0.87
C LEU A 50 4.96 -1.69 0.87
N ALA A 51 5.68 -0.58 0.70
CA ALA A 51 7.13 -0.54 0.75
C ALA A 51 7.66 -0.93 2.14
N ALA A 52 7.05 -0.40 3.21
CA ALA A 52 7.38 -0.78 4.57
C ALA A 52 7.13 -2.27 4.82
N GLY A 53 6.01 -2.82 4.34
CA GLY A 53 5.73 -4.25 4.42
C GLY A 53 6.82 -5.12 3.76
N LYS A 54 7.31 -4.69 2.58
CA LYS A 54 8.44 -5.33 1.90
C LYS A 54 9.73 -5.23 2.72
N LEU A 55 10.04 -4.04 3.24
CA LEU A 55 11.22 -3.82 4.08
C LEU A 55 11.22 -4.69 5.34
N LEU A 56 10.03 -4.94 5.90
CA LEU A 56 9.84 -5.80 7.08
C LEU A 56 9.84 -7.30 6.76
N GLY A 57 9.92 -7.70 5.48
CA GLY A 57 9.94 -9.10 5.06
C GLY A 57 8.57 -9.79 5.12
N PHE A 58 7.47 -9.03 5.18
CA PHE A 58 6.14 -9.63 5.11
C PHE A 58 5.90 -10.23 3.71
N THR A 59 5.25 -11.39 3.67
CA THR A 59 4.75 -12.02 2.44
C THR A 59 3.30 -11.65 2.17
N GLU A 60 2.56 -11.26 3.22
CA GLU A 60 1.16 -10.87 3.21
C GLU A 60 0.94 -9.57 3.98
N VAL A 61 -0.01 -8.76 3.53
CA VAL A 61 -0.33 -7.45 4.10
C VAL A 61 -1.84 -7.25 4.09
N PRO A 62 -2.41 -6.49 5.04
CA PRO A 62 -3.83 -6.23 5.06
C PRO A 62 -4.22 -5.27 3.93
N VAL A 63 -5.26 -5.63 3.21
CA VAL A 63 -5.76 -4.92 2.02
C VAL A 63 -7.27 -4.75 2.12
N ILE A 64 -7.76 -3.56 1.82
CA ILE A 64 -9.16 -3.31 1.47
C ILE A 64 -9.26 -3.26 -0.05
N VAL A 65 -10.24 -3.96 -0.61
CA VAL A 65 -10.48 -3.97 -2.06
C VAL A 65 -11.59 -2.99 -2.40
N ALA A 66 -11.31 -2.05 -3.29
CA ALA A 66 -12.24 -1.07 -3.85
C ALA A 66 -13.19 -1.73 -4.88
N ARG A 67 -13.98 -2.72 -4.41
CA ARG A 67 -14.85 -3.50 -5.29
C ARG A 67 -15.90 -2.63 -5.96
N GLY A 68 -16.07 -2.81 -7.27
CA GLY A 68 -17.10 -2.11 -8.04
C GLY A 68 -16.84 -0.62 -8.28
N TRP A 69 -15.66 -0.12 -7.93
CA TRP A 69 -15.29 1.26 -8.25
C TRP A 69 -15.09 1.42 -9.76
N THR A 70 -15.59 2.53 -10.29
CA THR A 70 -15.32 2.94 -11.67
C THR A 70 -13.87 3.39 -11.82
N ASP A 71 -13.36 3.41 -13.05
CA ASP A 71 -11.99 3.88 -13.29
C ASP A 71 -11.79 5.35 -12.95
N GLN A 72 -12.86 6.16 -12.96
CA GLN A 72 -12.81 7.53 -12.47
C GLN A 72 -12.63 7.57 -10.95
N GLN A 73 -13.37 6.77 -10.19
CA GLN A 73 -13.24 6.68 -8.73
C GLN A 73 -11.87 6.17 -8.30
N LYS A 74 -11.25 5.26 -9.07
CA LYS A 74 -9.89 4.75 -8.79
C LYS A 74 -8.79 5.79 -9.03
N ARG A 75 -9.03 6.83 -9.82
CA ARG A 75 -8.05 7.85 -10.22
C ARG A 75 -8.17 9.17 -9.45
N ALA A 76 -9.27 9.37 -8.74
CA ALA A 76 -9.51 10.52 -7.87
C ALA A 76 -8.68 10.41 -6.57
#